data_AF-A0A820HN98-F1
#
_entry.id   AF-A0A820HN98-F1
#
_cell.length_a   1.000
_cell.length_b   1.000
_cell.length_c   1.000
_cell.angle_alpha   90.00
_cell.angle_beta   90.00
_cell.angle_gamma   90.00
#
_symmetry.space_group_name_H-M   'P 1'
#
loop_
_entity.id
_entity.type
_entity.pdbx_description
1 polymer ?
#
loop_
_entity_poly.entity_id
_entity_poly.type
_entity_poly.pdbx_seq_one_letter_code
_entity_poly.pdbx_strand_id
1 'polypeptide(L)'
;MAQRLTKEECRKLFRQFDNGNGILSLAEIDRAIVYWHPEFGTNRQAMIRAFKAADTNGTGFIEFKEFRRFLDLLYYYNQLSDLF
;
A
#
# COMPACT_ATOMS: atom_id res chain seq x y z
N MET A 1 -13.31 -12.88 1.98
CA MET A 1 -12.45 -12.41 3.09
C MET A 1 -11.08 -12.13 2.51
N ALA A 2 -10.75 -10.86 2.24
CA ALA A 2 -9.43 -10.51 1.71
C ALA A 2 -8.35 -11.06 2.66
N GLN A 3 -7.44 -11.86 2.11
CA GLN A 3 -6.44 -12.57 2.89
C GLN A 3 -5.51 -11.53 3.52
N ARG A 4 -5.63 -11.35 4.83
CA ARG A 4 -4.76 -10.46 5.58
C ARG A 4 -3.35 -11.05 5.55
N LEU A 5 -2.42 -10.34 4.91
CA LEU A 5 -1.01 -10.72 4.92
C LEU A 5 -0.52 -10.89 6.37
N THR A 6 0.30 -11.90 6.62
CA THR A 6 1.04 -12.02 7.87
C THR A 6 2.12 -10.94 7.95
N LYS A 7 2.67 -10.71 9.15
CA LYS A 7 3.78 -9.76 9.34
C LYS A 7 4.99 -10.11 8.48
N GLU A 8 5.23 -11.40 8.25
CA GLU A 8 6.32 -11.90 7.43
C GLU A 8 6.09 -11.66 5.94
N GLU A 9 4.88 -11.91 5.45
CA GLU A 9 4.51 -11.60 4.07
C GLU A 9 4.54 -10.09 3.81
N CYS A 10 4.02 -9.26 4.72
CA CYS A 10 4.17 -7.80 4.63
C CYS A 10 5.64 -7.39 4.56
N ARG A 11 6.52 -8.03 5.34
CA ARG A 11 7.96 -7.73 5.32
C ARG A 11 8.61 -8.15 4.01
N LYS A 12 8.26 -9.33 3.48
CA LYS A 12 8.76 -9.81 2.18
C LYS A 12 8.32 -8.87 1.07
N LEU A 13 7.04 -8.51 1.03
CA LEU A 13 6.49 -7.59 0.04
C LEU A 13 7.15 -6.21 0.15
N PHE A 14 7.27 -5.64 1.35
CA PHE A 14 7.94 -4.37 1.56
C PHE A 14 9.39 -4.38 1.04
N ARG A 15 10.18 -5.40 1.43
CA ARG A 15 11.57 -5.53 1.01
C ARG A 15 11.75 -5.81 -0.48
N GLN A 16 10.75 -6.39 -1.14
CA GLN A 16 10.79 -6.65 -2.57
C GLN A 16 10.73 -5.36 -3.40
N PHE A 17 10.08 -4.32 -2.89
CA PHE A 17 9.87 -3.06 -3.60
C PHE A 17 10.67 -1.88 -3.03
N ASP A 18 11.25 -2.02 -1.84
CA ASP A 18 12.20 -1.09 -1.26
C ASP A 18 13.53 -1.15 -2.04
N ASN A 19 14.03 0.00 -2.48
CA ASN A 19 15.35 0.11 -3.14
C ASN A 19 16.52 0.03 -2.14
N GLY A 20 16.28 -0.33 -0.88
CA GLY A 20 17.27 -0.48 0.18
C GLY A 20 17.45 0.77 1.04
N ASN A 21 16.51 1.72 0.98
CA ASN A 21 16.50 2.91 1.83
C ASN A 21 15.55 2.74 3.04
N GLY A 22 14.81 1.64 3.13
CA GLY A 22 13.94 1.32 4.26
C GLY A 22 12.58 2.03 4.22
N ILE A 23 12.25 2.70 3.11
CA ILE A 23 11.02 3.46 2.90
C ILE A 23 10.47 3.21 1.50
N LEU A 24 9.16 3.33 1.31
CA LEU A 24 8.55 3.22 -0.01
C LEU A 24 8.00 4.58 -0.45
N SER A 25 8.51 5.05 -1.58
CA SER A 25 7.93 6.13 -2.35
C SER A 25 6.60 5.71 -3.01
N LEU A 26 5.83 6.70 -3.45
CA LEU A 26 4.59 6.47 -4.19
C LEU A 26 4.80 5.58 -5.42
N ALA A 27 5.92 5.75 -6.13
CA ALA A 27 6.24 4.97 -7.33
C ALA A 27 6.63 3.52 -7.03
N GLU A 28 7.26 3.24 -5.88
CA GLU A 28 7.53 1.88 -5.43
C GLU A 28 6.24 1.19 -4.97
N ILE A 29 5.37 1.91 -4.28
CA ILE A 29 4.04 1.43 -3.89
C ILE A 29 3.17 1.12 -5.10
N ASP A 30 3.16 1.98 -6.11
CA ASP A 30 2.37 1.77 -7.33
C ASP A 30 2.77 0.45 -8.01
N ARG A 31 4.09 0.21 -8.13
CA ARG A 31 4.64 -1.07 -8.63
C ARG A 31 4.28 -2.25 -7.73
N ALA A 32 4.33 -2.08 -6.41
CA ALA A 32 3.99 -3.13 -5.43
C ALA A 32 2.52 -3.56 -5.54
N ILE A 33 1.62 -2.59 -5.70
CA ILE A 33 0.18 -2.86 -5.84
C ILE A 33 -0.08 -3.58 -7.15
N VAL A 34 0.44 -3.08 -8.27
CA VAL A 34 0.22 -3.72 -9.58
C VAL A 34 0.73 -5.17 -9.58
N TYR A 35 1.82 -5.46 -8.86
CA TYR A 35 2.34 -6.82 -8.72
C TYR A 35 1.47 -7.71 -7.82
N TRP A 36 1.00 -7.20 -6.67
CA TRP A 36 0.28 -7.99 -5.68
C TRP A 36 -1.22 -8.14 -5.98
N HIS A 37 -1.87 -7.04 -6.36
CA HIS A 37 -3.28 -6.95 -6.73
C HIS A 37 -3.45 -6.02 -7.94
N PRO A 38 -3.28 -6.54 -9.18
CA PRO A 38 -3.44 -5.78 -10.41
C PRO A 38 -4.79 -5.05 -10.49
N GLU A 39 -5.84 -5.63 -9.89
CA GLU A 39 -7.17 -5.04 -9.82
C GLU A 39 -7.18 -3.69 -9.07
N PHE A 40 -6.37 -3.55 -8.01
CA PHE A 40 -6.27 -2.31 -7.25
C PHE A 40 -5.36 -1.28 -7.92
N GLY A 41 -4.47 -1.71 -8.82
CA GLY A 41 -3.61 -0.81 -9.60
C GLY A 41 -4.40 0.09 -10.56
N THR A 42 -5.62 -0.29 -10.92
CA THR A 42 -6.50 0.53 -11.78
C THR A 42 -7.12 1.72 -11.03
N ASN A 43 -7.28 1.61 -9.71
CA ASN A 43 -7.91 2.64 -8.89
C ASN A 43 -6.88 3.60 -8.29
N ARG A 44 -6.36 4.49 -9.13
CA ARG A 44 -5.34 5.48 -8.73
C ARG A 44 -5.80 6.40 -7.59
N GLN A 45 -7.09 6.72 -7.53
CA GLN A 45 -7.64 7.56 -6.46
C GLN A 45 -7.61 6.85 -5.10
N ALA A 46 -8.04 5.59 -5.05
CA ALA A 46 -7.97 4.78 -3.84
C ALA A 46 -6.52 4.63 -3.35
N MET A 47 -5.59 4.38 -4.26
CA MET A 47 -4.16 4.28 -3.94
C MET A 47 -3.61 5.57 -3.32
N ILE A 48 -3.87 6.74 -3.94
CA ILE A 48 -3.39 8.03 -3.42
C ILE A 48 -4.01 8.35 -2.06
N ARG A 49 -5.30 8.06 -1.87
CA ARG A 49 -5.98 8.25 -0.57
C ARG A 49 -5.39 7.34 0.50
N ALA A 50 -5.17 6.07 0.19
CA ALA A 50 -4.54 5.11 1.08
C ALA A 50 -3.13 5.54 1.47
N PHE A 51 -2.32 5.98 0.50
CA PHE A 51 -0.97 6.47 0.73
C PHE A 51 -0.96 7.66 1.70
N LYS A 52 -1.73 8.71 1.40
CA LYS A 52 -1.81 9.91 2.25
C LYS A 52 -2.34 9.64 3.65
N ALA A 53 -3.28 8.70 3.80
CA ALA A 53 -3.85 8.35 5.10
C ALA A 53 -2.97 7.38 5.91
N ALA A 54 -2.01 6.72 5.27
CA ALA A 54 -1.04 5.83 5.92
C ALA A 54 0.24 6.55 6.33
N ASP A 55 0.66 7.58 5.58
CA ASP A 55 1.76 8.50 5.89
C ASP A 55 1.39 9.39 7.08
N THR A 56 1.53 8.83 8.30
CA THR A 56 1.11 9.50 9.55
C THR A 56 2.16 10.45 10.09
N ASN A 57 3.42 10.22 9.74
CA ASN A 57 4.54 11.07 10.10
C ASN A 57 4.70 12.27 9.12
N GLY A 58 3.98 12.29 7.99
CA GLY A 58 4.01 13.36 7.00
C GLY A 58 5.32 13.43 6.23
N THR A 59 6.02 12.30 6.09
CA THR A 59 7.32 12.23 5.41
C THR A 59 7.20 12.25 3.90
N GLY A 60 6.01 11.95 3.36
CA GLY A 60 5.82 11.72 1.93
C GLY A 60 6.28 10.33 1.48
N PHE A 61 6.58 9.44 2.42
CA PHE A 61 7.00 8.05 2.20
C PHE A 61 6.29 7.11 3.16
N ILE A 62 6.25 5.83 2.84
CA ILE A 62 5.70 4.79 3.72
C ILE A 62 6.84 4.02 4.35
N GLU A 63 6.97 4.13 5.67
CA GLU A 63 7.85 3.27 6.44
C GLU A 63 7.23 1.87 6.64
N PHE A 64 8.04 0.87 6.97
CA PHE A 64 7.53 -0.49 7.23
C PHE A 64 6.44 -0.54 8.31
N LYS A 65 6.52 0.34 9.32
CA LYS A 65 5.51 0.46 10.39
C LYS A 65 4.14 0.95 9.88
N GLU A 66 4.14 1.74 8.80
CA GLU A 66 2.97 2.32 8.15
C GLU A 66 2.46 1.43 7.02
N PHE A 67 3.32 0.58 6.45
CA PHE A 67 2.97 -0.27 5.32
C PHE A 67 1.77 -1.17 5.58
N ARG A 68 1.64 -1.71 6.79
CA ARG A 68 0.46 -2.52 7.12
C ARG A 68 -0.83 -1.69 7.04
N ARG A 69 -0.80 -0.49 7.62
CA ARG A 69 -1.92 0.44 7.61
C ARG A 69 -2.28 0.87 6.18
N PHE A 70 -1.27 1.09 5.34
CA PHE A 70 -1.45 1.36 3.92
C PHE A 70 -2.25 0.27 3.21
N LEU A 71 -1.90 -1.00 3.41
CA LEU A 71 -2.61 -2.13 2.78
C LEU A 71 -4.07 -2.24 3.24
N ASP A 72 -4.32 -2.03 4.55
CA ASP A 72 -5.68 -2.04 5.10
C ASP A 72 -6.53 -0.88 4.53
N LEU A 73 -5.95 0.31 4.39
CA LEU A 73 -6.61 1.48 3.79
C LEU A 73 -6.82 1.31 2.28
N LEU A 74 -5.88 0.71 1.57
CA LEU A 74 -6.00 0.42 0.14
C LEU A 74 -7.20 -0.49 -0.11
N TYR A 75 -7.36 -1.54 0.69
CA TYR A 75 -8.52 -2.41 0.60
C TYR A 75 -9.82 -1.65 0.89
N TYR A 76 -9.84 -0.87 1.97
CA TYR A 76 -11.00 -0.05 2.34
C TYR A 76 -11.42 0.92 1.23
N TYR A 77 -10.47 1.67 0.64
CA TYR A 77 -10.80 2.65 -0.39
C TYR A 77 -11.18 2.02 -1.72
N ASN A 78 -10.64 0.83 -2.07
CA ASN A 78 -11.11 0.10 -3.25
C ASN A 78 -12.54 -0.38 -3.06
N GLN A 79 -12.87 -1.01 -1.93
CA GLN A 79 -14.24 -1.44 -1.63
C GLN A 79 -15.23 -0.26 -1.54
N LEU A 80 -14.79 0.88 -1.02
CA LEU A 80 -15.60 2.10 -0.98
C LEU A 80 -15.83 2.67 -2.39
N SER A 81 -14.83 2.57 -3.27
CA SER A 81 -14.94 3.02 -4.66
C SER A 81 -15.86 2.13 -5.50
N ASP A 82 -16.08 0.88 -5.11
CA ASP A 82 -17.02 -0.01 -5.77
C ASP A 82 -18.49 0.29 -5.37
N LEU A 83 -18.71 1.11 -4.33
CA LEU A 83 -20.02 1.42 -3.78
C LEU A 83 -20.70 2.64 -4.44
N PHE A 84 -19.96 3.49 -5.14
CA PHE A 84 -20.43 4.73 -5.75
C PHE A 84 -19.86 4.90 -7.16
#